data_AF-A0A8B6DST9-F1
#
_entry.id   AF-A0A8B6DST9-F1
#
_cell.length_a   1.000
_cell.length_b   1.000
_cell.length_c   1.000
_cell.angle_alpha   90.00
_cell.angle_beta   90.00
_cell.angle_gamma   90.00
#
_symmetry.space_group_name_H-M   'P 1'
#
loop_
_entity.id
_entity.type
_entity.pdbx_description
1 polymer ?
#
loop_
_entity_poly.entity_id
_entity_poly.type
_entity_poly.pdbx_seq_one_letter_code
_entity_poly.pdbx_strand_id
1 'polypeptide(L)'
;MPRMTLSDRVKGKVAMGAKMGASTVLTPEDEISLVNYIEYMAQRGFLLSVSQAIGFALCIAKEHPGARVFNESGPTEKWWRGFEKRQPEISLRRPDPLDRGRAAMGNVETMRDYLKLLKSTIETNDLKDKPERLHNCDEAGLSLNKSSGQRVVVPNRFKHAHSIR
;
A
#
# COMPACT_ATOMS: atom_id res chain seq x y z
N MET A 1 -24.70 24.13 -25.69
CA MET A 1 -25.51 23.16 -24.91
C MET A 1 -26.72 22.74 -25.75
N PRO A 2 -26.97 21.44 -25.99
CA PRO A 2 -28.13 20.97 -26.75
C PRO A 2 -29.48 21.33 -26.08
N ARG A 3 -30.52 21.59 -26.87
CA ARG A 3 -31.87 21.95 -26.38
C ARG A 3 -32.47 20.88 -25.45
N MET A 4 -32.26 19.60 -25.73
CA MET A 4 -32.79 18.50 -24.90
C MET A 4 -32.22 18.53 -23.47
N THR A 5 -30.91 18.74 -23.33
CA THR A 5 -30.24 18.78 -22.02
C THR A 5 -30.75 19.94 -21.15
N LEU A 6 -31.08 21.09 -21.77
CA LEU A 6 -31.74 22.22 -21.10
C LEU A 6 -33.17 21.88 -20.70
N SER A 7 -33.96 21.28 -21.61
CA SER A 7 -35.33 20.84 -21.33
C SER A 7 -35.38 19.85 -20.16
N ASP A 8 -34.46 18.89 -20.09
CA ASP A 8 -34.47 17.88 -19.03
C ASP A 8 -34.10 18.47 -17.65
N ARG A 9 -33.24 19.49 -17.61
CA ARG A 9 -32.95 20.25 -16.38
C ARG A 9 -34.14 21.09 -15.92
N VAL A 10 -34.80 21.79 -16.85
CA VAL A 10 -36.01 22.58 -16.55
C VAL A 10 -37.15 21.68 -16.08
N LYS A 11 -37.27 20.47 -16.65
CA LYS A 11 -38.28 19.47 -16.26
C LYS A 11 -37.89 18.64 -15.02
N GLY A 12 -36.77 18.95 -14.36
CA GLY A 12 -36.33 18.27 -13.13
C GLY A 12 -35.91 16.81 -13.30
N LYS A 13 -35.77 16.31 -14.54
CA LYS A 13 -35.32 14.93 -14.80
C LYS A 13 -33.87 14.68 -14.40
N VAL A 14 -33.08 15.76 -14.30
CA VAL A 14 -31.69 15.73 -13.85
C VAL A 14 -31.59 16.64 -12.64
N ALA A 15 -31.23 16.07 -11.48
CA ALA A 15 -31.01 16.83 -10.26
C ALA A 15 -29.92 17.90 -10.48
N MET A 16 -30.13 19.09 -9.91
CA MET A 16 -29.13 20.17 -9.96
C MET A 16 -27.86 19.71 -9.24
N GLY A 17 -26.75 19.64 -9.98
CA GLY A 17 -25.47 19.13 -9.48
C GLY A 17 -25.23 17.63 -9.69
N ALA A 18 -26.14 16.90 -10.37
CA ALA A 18 -25.91 15.50 -10.70
C ALA A 18 -24.62 15.32 -11.52
N LYS A 19 -23.74 14.42 -11.05
CA LYS A 19 -22.51 14.07 -11.77
C LYS A 19 -22.87 13.31 -13.04
N MET A 20 -22.31 13.76 -14.16
CA MET A 20 -22.41 13.06 -15.45
C MET A 20 -21.62 11.75 -15.37
N GLY A 21 -22.29 10.61 -15.55
CA GLY A 21 -21.65 9.29 -15.61
C GLY A 21 -22.41 8.24 -14.81
N ALA A 22 -22.07 6.98 -15.05
CA ALA A 22 -22.66 5.88 -14.28
C ALA A 22 -22.12 5.88 -12.83
N SER A 23 -22.97 5.48 -11.89
CA SER A 23 -22.58 5.32 -10.49
C SER A 23 -21.44 4.33 -10.32
N THR A 24 -20.66 4.54 -9.26
CA THR A 24 -19.58 3.63 -8.86
C THR A 24 -20.15 2.27 -8.45
N VAL A 25 -19.33 1.23 -8.61
CA VAL A 25 -19.69 -0.15 -8.22
C VAL A 25 -19.74 -0.29 -6.69
N LEU A 26 -18.77 0.31 -5.99
CA LEU A 26 -18.77 0.40 -4.54
C LEU A 26 -19.54 1.65 -4.09
N THR A 27 -20.22 1.53 -2.96
CA THR A 27 -20.79 2.68 -2.25
C THR A 27 -19.66 3.54 -1.67
N PRO A 28 -19.91 4.83 -1.37
CA PRO A 28 -18.93 5.67 -0.67
C PRO A 28 -18.44 5.04 0.65
N GLU A 29 -19.32 4.36 1.37
CA GLU A 29 -19.03 3.69 2.63
C GLU A 29 -18.08 2.49 2.45
N ASP A 30 -18.29 1.70 1.38
CA ASP A 30 -17.42 0.58 1.02
C ASP A 30 -16.03 1.06 0.58
N GLU A 31 -15.97 2.17 -0.16
CA GLU A 31 -14.69 2.77 -0.56
C GLU A 31 -13.88 3.23 0.66
N ILE A 32 -14.53 3.85 1.64
CA ILE A 32 -13.90 4.25 2.91
C ILE A 32 -13.41 3.01 3.68
N SER A 33 -14.21 1.94 3.72
CA SER A 33 -13.83 0.68 4.38
C SER A 33 -12.58 0.07 3.75
N LEU A 34 -12.47 0.09 2.42
CA LEU A 34 -11.28 -0.36 1.70
C LEU A 34 -10.05 0.50 2.02
N VAL A 35 -10.20 1.83 2.10
CA VAL A 35 -9.12 2.74 2.49
C VAL A 35 -8.64 2.45 3.91
N ASN A 36 -9.56 2.30 4.86
CA ASN A 36 -9.24 1.97 6.25
C ASN A 36 -8.48 0.64 6.34
N TYR A 37 -8.86 -0.34 5.53
CA TYR A 37 -8.15 -1.61 5.46
C TYR A 37 -6.72 -1.47 4.89
N ILE A 38 -6.55 -0.71 3.81
CA ILE A 38 -5.23 -0.40 3.25
C ILE A 38 -4.34 0.26 4.30
N GLU A 39 -4.89 1.22 5.04
CA GLU A 39 -4.17 1.90 6.12
C GLU A 39 -3.78 0.93 7.24
N TYR A 40 -4.72 0.11 7.69
CA TYR A 40 -4.49 -0.89 8.73
C TYR A 40 -3.35 -1.85 8.36
N MET A 41 -3.34 -2.33 7.13
CA MET A 41 -2.29 -3.21 6.61
C MET A 41 -0.94 -2.47 6.52
N ALA A 42 -0.95 -1.21 6.06
CA ALA A 42 0.26 -0.39 5.97
C ALA A 42 0.87 -0.10 7.35
N GLN A 43 0.05 0.19 8.38
CA GLN A 43 0.52 0.39 9.75
C GLN A 43 1.20 -0.84 10.34
N ARG A 44 0.86 -2.03 9.85
CA ARG A 44 1.46 -3.31 10.26
C ARG A 44 2.64 -3.72 9.37
N GLY A 45 2.98 -2.94 8.34
CA GLY A 45 4.08 -3.22 7.43
C GLY A 45 3.75 -4.29 6.38
N PHE A 46 2.46 -4.56 6.17
CA PHE A 46 1.98 -5.38 5.05
C PHE A 46 1.44 -4.45 3.97
N LEU A 47 2.29 -4.10 3.02
CA LEU A 47 1.93 -3.18 1.96
C LEU A 47 1.19 -3.91 0.84
N LEU A 48 0.00 -3.43 0.49
CA LEU A 48 -0.82 -4.07 -0.53
C LEU A 48 -0.43 -3.58 -1.92
N SER A 49 -0.36 -4.49 -2.88
CA SER A 49 -0.28 -4.15 -4.29
C SER A 49 -1.65 -3.78 -4.87
N VAL A 50 -1.66 -3.14 -6.04
CA VAL A 50 -2.92 -2.76 -6.73
C VAL A 50 -3.80 -3.99 -7.01
N SER A 51 -3.21 -5.11 -7.42
CA SER A 51 -3.95 -6.34 -7.68
C SER A 51 -4.61 -6.90 -6.43
N GLN A 52 -3.91 -6.84 -5.28
CA GLN A 52 -4.49 -7.23 -3.99
C GLN A 52 -5.61 -6.28 -3.58
N ALA A 53 -5.43 -4.97 -3.70
CA ALA A 53 -6.46 -3.98 -3.39
C ALA A 53 -7.72 -4.16 -4.26
N ILE A 54 -7.53 -4.46 -5.56
CA ILE A 54 -8.61 -4.85 -6.47
C ILE A 54 -9.31 -6.14 -5.99
N GLY A 55 -8.55 -7.14 -5.55
CA GLY A 55 -9.11 -8.38 -4.99
C GLY A 55 -9.98 -8.12 -3.76
N PHE A 56 -9.54 -7.26 -2.84
CA PHE A 56 -10.33 -6.88 -1.66
C PHE A 56 -11.58 -6.08 -2.04
N ALA A 57 -11.49 -5.17 -3.01
CA ALA A 57 -12.66 -4.45 -3.52
C ALA A 57 -13.73 -5.39 -4.10
N LEU A 58 -13.30 -6.48 -4.77
CA LEU A 58 -14.21 -7.51 -5.26
C LEU A 58 -14.88 -8.28 -4.12
N CYS A 59 -14.17 -8.59 -3.03
CA CYS A 59 -14.75 -9.26 -1.86
C CYS A 59 -15.83 -8.38 -1.22
N ILE A 60 -15.54 -7.09 -0.98
CA ILE A 60 -16.50 -6.14 -0.42
C ILE A 60 -17.75 -6.05 -1.31
N ALA A 61 -17.57 -5.96 -2.63
CA ALA A 61 -18.70 -5.89 -3.57
C ALA A 61 -19.55 -7.17 -3.63
N LYS A 62 -19.00 -8.34 -3.26
CA LYS A 62 -19.76 -9.60 -3.16
C LYS A 62 -20.57 -9.67 -1.87
N GLU A 63 -20.03 -9.13 -0.78
CA GLU A 63 -20.69 -9.12 0.54
C GLU A 63 -21.81 -8.07 0.62
N HIS A 64 -21.63 -6.93 -0.07
CA HIS A 64 -22.62 -5.86 -0.19
C HIS A 64 -23.10 -5.75 -1.64
N PRO A 65 -24.01 -6.64 -2.10
CA PRO A 65 -24.54 -6.57 -3.46
C PRO A 65 -25.38 -5.30 -3.64
N GLY A 66 -24.76 -4.24 -4.15
CA GLY A 66 -25.43 -3.05 -4.65
C GLY A 66 -26.04 -3.25 -6.04
N ALA A 67 -26.53 -2.17 -6.65
CA ALA A 67 -27.23 -2.19 -7.94
C ALA A 67 -26.36 -2.59 -9.15
N ARG A 68 -25.03 -2.62 -9.01
CA ARG A 68 -24.10 -2.91 -10.11
C ARG A 68 -22.98 -3.79 -9.62
N VAL A 69 -22.91 -5.03 -10.12
CA VAL A 69 -21.84 -5.98 -9.80
C VAL A 69 -20.68 -5.75 -10.77
N PHE A 70 -19.45 -6.02 -10.35
CA PHE A 70 -18.35 -6.19 -11.29
C PHE A 70 -18.71 -7.28 -12.31
N ASN A 71 -18.26 -7.12 -13.55
CA ASN A 71 -18.31 -8.19 -14.54
C ASN A 71 -17.56 -9.44 -14.03
N GLU A 72 -17.80 -10.61 -14.62
CA GLU A 72 -17.18 -11.88 -14.20
C GLU A 72 -15.64 -11.79 -14.13
N SER A 73 -15.05 -10.88 -14.91
CA SER A 73 -13.61 -10.58 -14.95
C SER A 73 -13.10 -9.71 -13.77
N GLY A 74 -13.98 -9.21 -12.90
CA GLY A 74 -13.65 -8.39 -11.74
C GLY A 74 -13.28 -6.92 -12.03
N PRO A 75 -12.91 -6.16 -10.99
CA PRO A 75 -12.48 -4.78 -11.12
C PRO A 75 -11.20 -4.70 -11.95
N THR A 76 -11.19 -3.82 -12.96
CA THR A 76 -10.02 -3.61 -13.83
C THR A 76 -9.12 -2.49 -13.34
N GLU A 77 -7.92 -2.35 -13.92
CA GLU A 77 -7.02 -1.22 -13.66
C GLU A 77 -7.70 0.15 -13.92
N LYS A 78 -8.67 0.21 -14.84
CA LYS A 78 -9.47 1.41 -15.08
C LYS A 78 -10.31 1.80 -13.87
N TRP A 79 -10.91 0.81 -13.19
CA TRP A 79 -11.64 1.06 -11.95
C TRP A 79 -10.71 1.58 -10.87
N TRP A 80 -9.52 0.98 -10.73
CA TRP A 80 -8.50 1.43 -9.77
C TRP A 80 -8.13 2.91 -9.97
N ARG A 81 -7.85 3.34 -11.20
CA ARG A 81 -7.54 4.75 -11.50
C ARG A 81 -8.70 5.69 -11.14
N GLY A 82 -9.93 5.22 -11.30
CA GLY A 82 -11.12 5.95 -10.85
C GLY A 82 -11.20 6.06 -9.34
N PHE A 83 -10.94 4.96 -8.62
CA PHE A 83 -10.90 4.90 -7.16
C PHE A 83 -9.79 5.79 -6.58
N GLU A 84 -8.56 5.70 -7.10
CA GLU A 84 -7.43 6.54 -6.70
C GLU A 84 -7.73 8.04 -6.89
N LYS A 85 -8.47 8.41 -7.96
CA LYS A 85 -8.91 9.80 -8.16
C LYS A 85 -9.99 10.26 -7.16
N ARG A 86 -10.81 9.34 -6.65
CA ARG A 86 -11.85 9.64 -5.66
C ARG A 86 -11.30 9.68 -4.23
N GLN A 87 -10.27 8.88 -3.94
CA GLN A 87 -9.65 8.75 -2.63
C GLN A 87 -8.22 9.33 -2.66
N PRO A 88 -8.05 10.66 -2.53
CA PRO A 88 -6.73 11.31 -2.59
C PRO A 88 -5.85 11.02 -1.36
N GLU A 89 -6.39 10.34 -0.34
CA GLU A 89 -5.64 9.94 0.85
C GLU A 89 -4.71 8.74 0.64
N ILE A 90 -4.80 8.05 -0.51
CA ILE A 90 -3.93 6.93 -0.86
C ILE A 90 -3.05 7.28 -2.07
N SER A 91 -1.88 6.65 -2.17
CA SER A 91 -0.95 6.86 -3.29
C SER A 91 -0.20 5.57 -3.60
N LEU A 92 0.14 5.36 -4.89
CA LEU A 92 1.08 4.32 -5.28
C LEU A 92 2.52 4.77 -5.04
N ARG A 93 3.29 3.97 -4.31
CA ARG A 93 4.72 4.20 -4.08
C ARG A 93 5.55 2.95 -4.31
N ARG A 94 6.85 3.15 -4.47
CA ARG A 94 7.80 2.03 -4.39
C ARG A 94 8.03 1.71 -2.91
N PRO A 95 8.03 0.43 -2.50
CA PRO A 95 8.43 0.05 -1.16
C PRO A 95 9.84 0.55 -0.85
N ASP A 96 10.08 0.94 0.40
CA ASP A 96 11.42 1.29 0.84
C ASP A 96 12.34 0.06 0.82
N PRO A 97 13.62 0.21 0.46
CA PRO A 97 14.57 -0.89 0.43
C PRO A 97 14.90 -1.41 1.83
N LEU A 98 14.73 -0.57 2.86
CA LEU A 98 14.96 -0.92 4.25
C LEU A 98 13.67 -1.48 4.85
N ASP A 99 13.76 -2.64 5.50
CA ASP A 99 12.62 -3.19 6.25
C ASP A 99 12.33 -2.35 7.50
N ARG A 100 11.11 -2.51 8.01
CA ARG A 100 10.63 -1.75 9.16
C ARG A 100 11.49 -1.95 10.42
N GLY A 101 11.96 -3.18 10.66
CA GLY A 101 12.74 -3.51 11.85
C GLY A 101 14.09 -2.80 11.83
N ARG A 102 14.79 -2.87 10.71
CA ARG A 102 16.07 -2.15 10.54
C ARG A 102 15.89 -0.64 10.60
N ALA A 103 14.81 -0.10 10.03
CA ALA A 103 14.52 1.33 10.12
C ALA A 103 14.29 1.78 11.57
N ALA A 104 13.56 0.99 12.37
CA ALA A 104 13.30 1.29 13.78
C ALA A 104 14.56 1.20 14.66
N MET A 105 15.44 0.25 14.36
CA MET A 105 16.69 0.03 15.11
C MET A 105 17.83 0.98 14.72
N GLY A 106 17.65 1.78 13.66
CA GLY A 106 18.61 2.79 13.21
C GLY A 106 18.70 4.04 14.10
N ASN A 107 18.52 3.90 15.42
CA ASN A 107 18.64 5.00 16.37
C ASN A 107 20.07 5.09 16.93
N VAL A 108 20.47 6.29 17.40
CA VAL A 108 21.85 6.57 17.85
C VAL A 108 22.23 5.75 19.08
N GLU A 109 21.28 5.49 19.97
CA GLU A 109 21.52 4.78 21.24
C GLU A 109 21.79 3.30 20.99
N THR A 110 20.92 2.63 20.23
CA THR A 110 21.07 1.25 19.77
C THR A 110 22.36 1.07 18.98
N MET A 111 22.69 2.01 18.09
CA MET A 111 23.95 1.99 17.35
C MET A 111 25.17 2.09 18.28
N ARG A 112 25.11 2.96 19.30
CA ARG A 112 26.18 3.11 20.29
C ARG A 112 26.36 1.84 21.11
N ASP A 113 25.26 1.24 21.57
CA ASP A 113 25.28 0.00 22.34
C ASP A 113 25.82 -1.17 21.52
N TYR A 114 25.40 -1.27 20.25
CA TYR A 114 25.93 -2.25 19.30
C TYR A 114 27.45 -2.09 19.11
N LEU A 115 27.94 -0.88 18.86
CA LEU A 115 29.37 -0.63 18.66
C LEU A 115 30.19 -0.90 19.93
N LYS A 116 29.63 -0.59 21.11
CA LYS A 116 30.25 -0.92 22.40
C LYS A 116 30.36 -2.42 22.60
N LEU A 117 29.28 -3.16 22.34
CA LEU A 117 29.26 -4.62 22.42
C LEU A 117 30.28 -5.21 21.44
N LEU A 118 30.24 -4.79 20.17
CA LEU A 118 31.17 -5.24 19.13
C LEU A 118 32.63 -5.04 19.55
N LYS A 119 32.98 -3.84 20.04
CA LYS A 119 34.33 -3.56 20.53
C LYS A 119 34.73 -4.50 21.67
N SER A 120 33.85 -4.68 22.66
CA SER A 120 34.13 -5.57 23.80
C SER A 120 34.31 -7.04 23.37
N THR A 121 33.52 -7.51 22.40
CA THR A 121 33.62 -8.87 21.88
C THR A 121 34.92 -9.08 21.10
N ILE A 122 35.33 -8.11 20.27
CA ILE A 122 36.60 -8.16 19.53
C ILE A 122 37.79 -8.20 20.49
N GLU A 123 37.78 -7.35 21.53
CA GLU A 123 38.84 -7.28 22.53
C GLU A 123 38.91 -8.57 23.38
N THR A 124 37.77 -9.07 23.85
CA THR A 124 37.71 -10.29 24.68
C THR A 124 38.19 -11.54 23.95
N ASN A 125 37.95 -11.62 22.64
CA ASN A 125 38.33 -12.79 21.82
C ASN A 125 39.65 -12.62 21.06
N ASP A 126 40.39 -11.52 21.30
CA ASP A 126 41.67 -11.21 20.66
C ASP A 126 41.61 -11.29 19.12
N LEU A 127 40.58 -10.63 18.55
CA LEU A 127 40.25 -10.68 17.11
C LEU A 127 40.69 -9.44 16.32
N LYS A 128 41.30 -8.45 16.97
CA LYS A 128 41.52 -7.10 16.41
C LYS A 128 42.30 -7.10 15.09
N ASP A 129 43.28 -8.00 14.95
CA ASP A 129 44.16 -8.12 13.79
C ASP A 129 44.03 -9.49 13.10
N LYS A 130 42.91 -10.20 13.31
CA LYS A 130 42.68 -11.58 12.82
C LYS A 130 41.39 -11.71 12.01
N PRO A 131 41.25 -11.00 10.88
CA PRO A 131 40.04 -11.02 10.07
C PRO A 131 39.69 -12.42 9.54
N GLU A 132 40.69 -13.30 9.37
CA GLU A 132 40.50 -14.69 8.93
C GLU A 132 39.64 -15.55 9.88
N ARG A 133 39.45 -15.08 11.12
CA ARG A 133 38.62 -15.73 12.14
C ARG A 133 37.19 -15.18 12.19
N LEU A 134 36.89 -14.12 11.45
CA LEU A 134 35.56 -13.51 11.39
C LEU A 134 34.79 -14.12 10.21
N HIS A 135 33.82 -14.97 10.53
CA HIS A 135 32.97 -15.61 9.54
C HIS A 135 31.58 -14.97 9.55
N ASN A 136 31.08 -14.65 8.36
CA ASN A 136 29.67 -14.30 8.21
C ASN A 136 28.85 -15.60 8.14
N CYS A 137 27.89 -15.74 9.05
CA CYS A 137 26.99 -16.91 9.14
C CYS A 137 25.52 -16.51 8.95
N ASP A 138 25.26 -15.46 8.17
CA ASP A 138 23.90 -15.02 7.88
C ASP A 138 23.23 -15.91 6.81
N GLU A 139 21.91 -16.03 6.91
CA GLU A 139 21.12 -16.70 5.89
C GLU A 139 20.73 -15.71 4.79
N ALA A 140 21.04 -16.06 3.54
CA ALA A 140 20.62 -15.29 2.38
C ALA A 140 19.32 -15.85 1.79
N GLY A 141 18.20 -15.16 2.03
CA GLY A 141 16.91 -15.48 1.41
C GLY A 141 16.92 -15.18 -0.09
N LEU A 142 16.95 -16.22 -0.93
CA LEU A 142 16.86 -16.10 -2.39
C LEU A 142 15.39 -16.23 -2.84
N SER A 143 14.78 -15.11 -3.24
CA SER A 143 13.48 -15.14 -3.91
C SER A 143 13.66 -15.27 -5.42
N LEU A 144 13.15 -16.35 -6.01
CA LEU A 144 13.17 -16.56 -7.46
C LEU A 144 12.20 -15.64 -8.20
N ASN A 145 11.22 -15.06 -7.50
CA ASN A 145 10.28 -14.09 -8.06
C ASN A 145 10.85 -12.67 -7.95
N LYS A 146 11.61 -12.24 -8.97
CA LYS A 146 12.06 -10.85 -9.10
C LYS A 146 10.90 -9.94 -9.51
N SER A 147 10.04 -9.55 -8.58
CA SER A 147 9.12 -8.42 -8.78
C SER A 147 9.82 -7.10 -8.42
N SER A 148 10.97 -6.83 -9.05
CA SER A 148 11.73 -5.60 -8.82
C SER A 148 10.98 -4.43 -9.45
N GLY A 149 10.18 -3.72 -8.64
CA GLY A 149 9.43 -2.54 -9.08
C GLY A 149 7.93 -2.60 -8.83
N GLN A 150 7.43 -3.63 -8.14
CA GLN A 150 6.01 -3.67 -7.75
C GLN A 150 5.68 -2.46 -6.87
N ARG A 151 4.76 -1.64 -7.35
CA ARG A 151 4.25 -0.51 -6.59
C ARG A 151 3.22 -1.00 -5.59
N VAL A 152 3.26 -0.41 -4.41
CA VAL A 152 2.35 -0.68 -3.31
C VAL A 152 1.51 0.55 -3.02
N VAL A 153 0.31 0.31 -2.51
CA VAL A 153 -0.64 1.32 -2.11
C VAL A 153 -0.38 1.66 -0.65
N VAL A 154 -0.14 2.94 -0.38
CA VAL A 154 0.08 3.45 0.98
C VAL A 154 -0.72 4.73 1.22
N PRO A 155 -1.15 4.98 2.47
CA PRO A 155 -1.70 6.27 2.85
C PRO A 155 -0.71 7.40 2.54
N ASN A 156 -1.19 8.50 1.97
CA ASN A 156 -0.36 9.60 1.50
C ASN A 156 0.41 10.29 2.65
N ARG A 157 -0.15 10.26 3.86
CA ARG A 157 0.49 10.75 5.09
C ARG A 157 1.76 10.00 5.48
N PHE A 158 1.96 8.77 5.02
CA PHE A 158 3.16 8.02 5.37
C PHE A 158 4.32 8.55 4.56
N LYS A 159 5.41 8.99 5.20
CA LYS A 159 6.65 9.34 4.47
C LYS A 159 7.34 8.10 3.89
N HIS A 160 7.29 7.00 4.63
CA HIS A 160 7.98 5.76 4.32
C HIS A 160 7.00 4.61 4.08
N ALA A 161 7.39 3.73 3.17
CA ALA A 161 6.70 2.51 2.78
C ALA A 161 7.55 1.30 3.17
N HIS A 162 7.84 1.17 4.47
CA HIS A 162 8.59 0.04 5.01
C HIS A 162 7.72 -1.22 5.06
N SER A 163 8.21 -2.31 4.46
CA SER A 163 7.63 -3.64 4.62
C SER A 163 8.30 -4.34 5.80
N ILE A 164 7.56 -5.23 6.47
CA ILE A 164 8.19 -6.32 7.22
C ILE A 164 8.57 -7.36 6.18
N ARG A 165 9.84 -7.73 6.10
CA ARG A 165 10.37 -8.74 5.18
C ARG A 165 10.99 -9.86 5.98
#